data_AF-A0A524GXZ1-F1
#
_entry.id   AF-A0A524GXZ1-F1
#
_cell.length_a   1.000
_cell.length_b   1.000
_cell.length_c   1.000
_cell.angle_alpha   90.00
_cell.angle_beta   90.00
_cell.angle_gamma   90.00
#
_symmetry.space_group_name_H-M   'P 1'
#
loop_
_entity.id
_entity.type
_entity.pdbx_description
1 polymer ?
#
loop_
_entity_poly.entity_id
_entity_poly.type
_entity_poly.pdbx_seq_one_letter_code
_entity_poly.pdbx_strand_id
1 'polypeptide(L)'
;MKKIIPVLLFISVFFVLPLFSQIGSLQATYAVKDTQDVKVALFNSDDVVEISLKFDLNKYKRARSDTMYLDAVLTYFMNETDSVVKNIKVRARGNIRRTGDIC
;
A
#
# COMPACT_ATOMS: atom_id res chain seq x y z
N MET A 1 -45.47 -37.25 -35.54
CA MET A 1 -44.96 -36.65 -34.28
C MET A 1 -43.85 -37.44 -33.59
N LYS A 2 -43.71 -38.77 -33.76
CA LYS A 2 -42.63 -39.58 -33.12
C LYS A 2 -41.19 -39.25 -33.53
N LYS A 3 -40.96 -38.76 -34.75
CA LYS A 3 -39.61 -38.44 -35.28
C LYS A 3 -39.04 -37.11 -34.80
N ILE A 4 -39.87 -36.26 -34.18
CA ILE A 4 -39.50 -34.92 -33.71
C ILE A 4 -38.96 -34.97 -32.28
N ILE A 5 -39.37 -36.00 -31.52
CA ILE A 5 -38.96 -36.25 -30.13
C ILE A 5 -37.44 -36.43 -29.99
N PRO A 6 -36.72 -37.23 -30.82
CA PRO A 6 -35.27 -37.37 -30.66
C PRO A 6 -34.52 -36.07 -30.97
N VAL A 7 -35.04 -35.26 -31.90
CA VAL A 7 -34.43 -33.96 -32.26
C VAL A 7 -34.57 -32.97 -31.11
N LEU A 8 -35.74 -32.94 -30.46
CA LEU A 8 -35.98 -32.07 -29.31
C LEU A 8 -35.09 -32.45 -28.11
N LEU A 9 -34.87 -33.76 -27.90
CA LEU A 9 -34.00 -34.28 -26.85
C LEU A 9 -32.53 -33.96 -27.13
N PHE A 10 -32.11 -33.99 -28.40
CA PHE A 10 -30.75 -33.60 -28.78
C PHE A 10 -30.48 -32.10 -28.53
N ILE A 11 -31.47 -31.25 -28.83
CA ILE A 11 -31.37 -29.80 -28.61
C ILE A 11 -31.31 -29.48 -27.11
N SER A 12 -32.11 -30.14 -26.27
CA SER A 12 -32.09 -29.87 -24.83
C SER A 12 -30.74 -30.21 -24.17
N VAL A 13 -30.04 -31.22 -24.66
CA VAL A 13 -28.69 -31.58 -24.19
C VAL A 13 -27.66 -30.49 -24.51
N PHE A 14 -27.78 -29.81 -25.66
CA PHE A 14 -26.88 -28.70 -26.01
C PHE A 14 -27.06 -27.48 -25.08
N PHE A 15 -28.27 -27.25 -24.58
CA PHE A 15 -28.57 -26.12 -23.69
C PHE A 15 -28.08 -26.28 -22.25
N VAL A 16 -27.73 -27.50 -21.80
CA VAL A 16 -27.20 -27.73 -20.44
C VAL A 16 -25.67 -27.65 -20.34
N LEU A 17 -24.95 -27.64 -21.46
CA LEU A 17 -23.48 -27.48 -21.49
C LEU A 17 -22.96 -26.16 -20.85
N PRO A 18 -23.57 -24.98 -21.05
CA PRO A 18 -23.06 -23.74 -20.46
C PRO A 18 -23.23 -23.63 -18.93
N LEU A 19 -24.03 -24.51 -18.29
CA LEU A 19 -24.21 -24.51 -16.83
C LEU A 19 -22.95 -24.92 -16.06
N PHE A 20 -22.08 -25.75 -16.65
CA PHE A 20 -20.85 -26.23 -16.02
C PHE A 20 -19.62 -25.35 -16.29
N SER A 21 -19.74 -24.30 -17.12
CA SER A 21 -18.65 -23.39 -17.46
C SER A 21 -18.63 -22.11 -16.60
N GLN A 22 -19.50 -22.00 -15.60
CA GLN A 22 -19.36 -20.96 -14.58
C GLN A 22 -18.18 -21.35 -13.68
N ILE A 23 -16.95 -21.09 -14.15
CA ILE A 23 -15.84 -20.82 -13.23
C ILE A 23 -16.31 -19.58 -12.48
N GLY A 24 -16.95 -19.81 -11.32
CA GLY A 24 -17.29 -18.75 -10.39
C GLY A 24 -16.05 -17.91 -10.28
N SER A 25 -16.16 -16.63 -10.65
CA SER A 25 -15.02 -15.74 -10.64
C SER A 25 -14.40 -15.90 -9.26
N LEU A 26 -13.28 -16.62 -9.18
CA LEU A 26 -12.43 -16.55 -8.02
C LEU A 26 -12.16 -15.07 -7.99
N GLN A 27 -12.82 -14.39 -7.05
CA GLN A 27 -12.58 -13.01 -6.73
C GLN A 27 -11.19 -13.07 -6.13
N ALA A 28 -10.20 -13.19 -7.03
CA ALA A 28 -8.81 -13.10 -6.76
C ALA A 28 -8.75 -11.72 -6.13
N THR A 29 -8.70 -11.73 -4.81
CA THR A 29 -8.37 -10.54 -4.04
C THR A 29 -6.93 -10.34 -4.41
N TYR A 30 -6.71 -9.68 -5.54
CA TYR A 30 -5.41 -9.14 -5.87
C TYR A 30 -5.17 -8.20 -4.70
N ALA A 31 -4.26 -8.59 -3.81
CA ALA A 31 -3.54 -7.62 -3.01
C ALA A 31 -2.74 -6.82 -4.03
N VAL A 32 -3.41 -5.90 -4.71
CA VAL A 32 -2.79 -4.87 -5.51
C VAL A 32 -1.92 -4.15 -4.49
N LYS A 33 -0.61 -4.44 -4.55
CA LYS A 33 0.38 -3.59 -3.91
C LYS A 33 0.31 -2.29 -4.71
N ASP A 34 -0.63 -1.44 -4.33
CA ASP A 34 -0.79 -0.10 -4.87
C ASP A 34 0.32 0.78 -4.30
N THR A 35 1.54 0.41 -4.68
CA THR A 35 2.72 1.20 -4.43
C THR A 35 3.38 1.23 -5.78
N GLN A 36 2.84 2.05 -6.68
CA GLN A 36 3.64 2.56 -7.78
C GLN A 36 4.98 2.98 -7.17
N ASP A 37 6.09 2.61 -7.81
CA ASP A 37 7.42 3.08 -7.40
C ASP A 37 7.54 4.56 -7.78
N VAL A 38 6.76 5.38 -7.08
CA VAL A 38 6.69 6.81 -7.30
C VAL A 38 8.01 7.36 -6.80
N LYS A 39 8.83 7.76 -7.76
CA LYS A 39 10.02 8.57 -7.51
C LYS A 39 9.55 9.95 -7.05
N VAL A 40 9.22 10.07 -5.76
CA VAL A 40 8.80 11.33 -5.13
C VAL A 40 9.92 12.34 -5.34
N ALA A 41 9.67 13.32 -6.21
CA ALA A 41 10.63 14.35 -6.56
C ALA A 41 10.42 15.58 -5.66
N LEU A 42 11.05 15.55 -4.48
CA LEU A 42 10.83 16.52 -3.40
C LEU A 42 11.26 17.97 -3.72
N PHE A 43 11.98 18.18 -4.82
CA PHE A 43 12.58 19.47 -5.16
C PHE A 43 12.41 19.85 -6.63
N ASN A 44 11.40 19.28 -7.29
CA ASN A 44 11.11 19.56 -8.69
C ASN A 44 10.07 20.68 -8.90
N SER A 45 9.38 21.10 -7.84
CA SER A 45 8.48 22.25 -7.86
C SER A 45 8.71 23.14 -6.63
N ASP A 46 8.25 24.39 -6.75
CA ASP A 46 8.29 25.38 -5.67
C ASP A 46 7.08 25.30 -4.74
N ASP A 47 6.24 24.27 -4.90
CA ASP A 47 5.03 24.08 -4.12
C ASP A 47 5.32 23.57 -2.71
N VAL A 48 4.42 23.86 -1.78
CA VAL A 48 4.52 23.36 -0.40
C VAL A 48 4.23 21.85 -0.38
N VAL A 49 5.18 21.07 0.12
CA VAL A 49 5.03 19.62 0.31
C VAL A 49 4.79 19.32 1.78
N GLU A 50 3.71 18.62 2.09
CA GLU A 50 3.42 18.16 3.45
C GLU A 50 4.04 16.77 3.69
N ILE A 51 4.73 16.64 4.82
CA ILE A 51 5.52 15.46 5.18
C ILE A 51 5.27 15.10 6.65
N SER A 52 4.99 13.83 6.93
CA SER A 52 4.87 13.29 8.28
C SER A 52 5.91 12.22 8.56
N LEU A 53 6.58 12.31 9.72
CA LEU A 53 7.57 11.34 10.18
C LEU A 53 7.13 10.74 11.51
N LYS A 54 6.94 9.41 11.54
CA LYS A 54 6.55 8.66 12.73
C LYS A 54 7.65 7.70 13.16
N PHE A 55 8.08 7.78 14.42
CA PHE A 55 9.04 6.86 15.03
C PHE A 55 8.78 6.69 16.53
N ASP A 56 9.34 5.64 17.13
CA ASP A 56 9.19 5.37 18.56
C ASP A 56 10.16 6.22 19.41
N LEU A 57 9.59 7.22 20.07
CA LEU A 57 10.32 8.11 20.97
C LEU A 57 10.82 7.39 22.25
N ASN A 58 10.10 6.39 22.74
CA ASN A 58 10.52 5.64 23.93
C ASN A 58 11.76 4.80 23.61
N LYS A 59 11.80 4.16 22.43
CA LYS A 59 12.96 3.44 21.93
C LYS A 59 14.16 4.38 21.80
N TYR A 60 13.96 5.58 21.26
CA TYR A 60 15.00 6.61 21.17
C TYR A 60 15.56 7.02 22.55
N LYS A 61 14.67 7.39 23.48
CA LYS A 61 15.06 7.88 24.82
C LYS A 61 15.83 6.84 25.63
N ARG A 62 15.46 5.55 25.50
CA ARG A 62 16.14 4.44 26.19
C ARG A 62 17.52 4.17 25.62
N ALA A 63 17.67 4.23 24.29
CA ALA A 63 18.93 3.91 23.63
C ALA A 63 20.05 4.92 23.94
N ARG A 64 19.71 6.20 24.22
CA ARG A 64 20.64 7.32 24.53
C ARG A 64 21.87 7.43 23.60
N SER A 65 21.82 6.81 22.42
CA SER A 65 22.95 6.60 21.55
C SER A 65 22.71 7.30 20.22
N ASP A 66 23.56 8.26 19.91
CA ASP A 66 23.56 9.03 18.65
C ASP A 66 23.99 8.18 17.44
N THR A 67 24.36 6.91 17.67
CA THR A 67 24.75 5.95 16.62
C THR A 67 23.62 5.01 16.23
N MET A 68 22.52 4.96 16.98
CA MET A 68 21.44 4.01 16.73
C MET A 68 20.53 4.47 15.59
N TYR A 69 20.23 3.53 14.69
CA TYR A 69 19.16 3.68 13.70
C TYR A 69 17.82 3.23 14.30
N LEU A 70 16.80 4.06 14.14
CA LEU A 70 15.42 3.79 14.51
C LEU A 70 14.60 3.55 13.25
N ASP A 71 13.72 2.57 13.31
CA ASP A 71 12.73 2.36 12.26
C ASP A 71 11.70 3.49 12.33
N ALA A 72 11.40 4.07 11.18
CA ALA A 72 10.45 5.15 11.05
C ALA A 72 9.61 4.99 9.78
N VAL A 73 8.43 5.58 9.81
CA VAL A 73 7.52 5.65 8.67
C VAL A 73 7.46 7.11 8.23
N LEU A 74 7.87 7.34 6.98
CA LEU A 74 7.81 8.64 6.33
C LEU A 74 6.65 8.64 5.35
N THR A 75 5.74 9.58 5.53
CA THR A 75 4.58 9.77 4.66
C THR A 75 4.70 11.12 3.96
N TYR A 76 4.62 11.10 2.64
CA TYR A 76 4.50 12.30 1.82
C TYR A 76 3.05 12.46 1.41
N PHE A 77 2.48 13.65 1.57
CA PHE A 77 1.14 13.96 1.07
C PHE A 77 1.31 14.77 -0.21
N MET A 78 0.97 14.16 -1.33
CA MET A 78 1.09 14.81 -2.65
C MET A 78 -0.13 15.69 -2.91
N ASN A 79 -1.31 15.24 -2.46
CA ASN A 79 -2.60 15.94 -2.52
C ASN A 79 -3.44 15.53 -1.28
N GLU A 80 -4.65 16.06 -1.13
CA GLU A 80 -5.59 15.67 -0.05
C GLU A 80 -5.96 14.18 -0.06
N THR A 81 -5.94 13.55 -1.23
CA THR A 81 -6.32 12.13 -1.41
C THR A 81 -5.13 11.18 -1.51
N ASP A 82 -3.95 11.72 -1.83
CA ASP A 82 -2.83 10.92 -2.28
C ASP A 82 -1.66 11.03 -1.31
N SER A 83 -1.23 9.88 -0.79
CA SER A 83 -0.07 9.79 0.08
C SER A 83 0.86 8.65 -0.31
N VAL A 84 2.16 8.88 -0.14
CA VAL A 84 3.21 7.88 -0.38
C VAL A 84 3.86 7.55 0.94
N VAL A 85 3.76 6.29 1.36
CA VAL A 85 4.33 5.79 2.62
C VAL A 85 5.63 5.04 2.33
N LYS A 86 6.72 5.46 2.98
CA LYS A 86 8.03 4.81 2.91
C LYS A 86 8.53 4.43 4.30
N ASN A 87 8.91 3.16 4.45
CA ASN A 87 9.62 2.69 5.63
C ASN A 87 11.10 3.07 5.51
N ILE A 88 11.57 3.91 6.43
CA ILE A 88 12.93 4.43 6.43
C ILE A 88 13.62 4.16 7.78
N LYS A 89 14.94 4.36 7.82
CA LYS A 89 15.70 4.37 9.06
C LYS A 89 16.17 5.78 9.38
N VAL A 90 15.84 6.27 10.55
CA VAL A 90 16.25 7.60 11.04
C VAL A 90 17.32 7.44 12.11
N ARG A 91 18.28 8.37 12.11
CA ARG A 91 19.36 8.43 13.10
C ARG A 91 19.47 9.87 13.58
N ALA A 92 19.59 10.06 14.89
CA ALA A 92 19.87 11.37 15.44
C ALA A 92 21.24 11.87 14.95
N ARG A 93 21.29 13.10 14.45
CA ARG A 93 22.53 13.80 14.09
C ARG A 93 22.63 15.07 14.93
N GLY A 94 23.86 15.43 15.28
CA GLY A 94 24.15 16.57 16.15
C GLY A 94 24.32 16.16 17.61
N ASN A 95 24.94 17.04 18.39
CA ASN A 95 25.16 16.82 19.82
C ASN A 95 23.92 17.28 20.59
N ILE A 96 23.30 16.37 21.37
CA ILE A 96 22.17 16.70 22.23
C ILE A 96 22.68 17.61 23.35
N ARG A 97 22.51 18.92 23.19
CA ARG A 97 22.85 19.89 24.24
C ARG A 97 21.87 19.71 25.40
N ARG A 98 22.32 19.06 26.47
CA ARG A 98 21.65 19.07 27.79
C ARG A 98 22.10 20.29 28.59
N THR A 99 22.08 21.47 27.99
CA THR A 99 22.28 22.71 28.74
C THR A 99 20.96 23.45 28.70
N GLY A 100 20.29 23.50 29.84
CA GLY A 100 19.13 24.35 30.05
C GLY A 100 19.55 25.81 30.11
N ASP A 101 20.01 26.35 28.98
CA ASP A 101 20.06 27.79 28.78
C ASP A 101 18.73 28.18 28.15
N ILE A 102 17.81 28.36 29.09
CA ILE A 102 16.52 29.01 28.98
C ILE A 102 16.80 30.42 28.42
N CYS A 103 16.14 30.80 27.32
CA CYS A 103 15.98 32.20 26.96
C CYS A 103 14.96 32.84 27.91
#